data_AF-A0A7S1FCM0-F1
#
_entry.id   AF-A0A7S1FCM0-F1
#
_cell.length_a   1.000
_cell.length_b   1.000
_cell.length_c   1.000
_cell.angle_alpha   90.00
_cell.angle_beta   90.00
_cell.angle_gamma   90.00
#
_symmetry.space_group_name_H-M   'P 1'
#
loop_
_entity.id
_entity.type
_entity.pdbx_description
1 polymer ?
#
loop_
_entity_poly.entity_id
_entity_poly.type
_entity_poly.pdbx_seq_one_letter_code
_entity_poly.pdbx_strand_id
1 'polypeptide(L)'
;GPRSKNTSSKVLSYLLDEHLAGKAPEESICTWFGMTLTRRHFSCFLPNRWFTDEVVNCYLRLVQERYAGCWCPNSFFWPALESHGPNAVLRWARRAAVDWTSLKAVLVPLHLFQNHWALCVVDLRAHGLYYYDSLSYKPVSSLVPSMQGFLCASGLPG
;
A
#
# COMPACT_ATOMS: atom_id res chain seq x y z
N GLY A 1 15.39 20.86 -21.89
CA GLY A 1 16.46 21.71 -21.36
C GLY A 1 17.16 21.04 -20.17
N PRO A 2 18.48 21.15 -20.00
CA PRO A 2 19.28 20.27 -19.13
C PRO A 2 19.28 20.64 -17.63
N ARG A 3 18.47 21.59 -17.17
CA ARG A 3 18.46 22.04 -15.75
C ARG A 3 17.68 21.15 -14.77
N SER A 4 16.85 20.22 -15.24
CA SER A 4 15.97 19.42 -14.35
C SER A 4 16.63 18.16 -13.77
N LYS A 5 17.66 17.59 -14.41
CA LYS A 5 18.23 16.29 -13.99
C LYS A 5 19.14 16.38 -12.75
N ASN A 6 19.75 17.54 -12.49
CA ASN A 6 20.79 17.69 -11.45
C ASN A 6 20.19 17.86 -10.03
N THR A 7 18.98 18.42 -9.92
CA THR A 7 18.31 18.63 -8.63
C THR A 7 17.73 17.33 -8.07
N SER A 8 17.07 16.52 -8.90
CA SER A 8 16.50 15.23 -8.47
C SER A 8 17.57 14.25 -8.00
N SER A 9 18.73 14.22 -8.66
CA SER A 9 19.85 13.35 -8.24
C SER A 9 20.40 13.74 -6.86
N LYS A 10 20.49 15.04 -6.57
CA LYS A 10 20.97 15.55 -5.27
C LYS A 10 19.98 15.29 -4.13
N VAL A 11 18.68 15.41 -4.43
CA VAL A 11 17.63 15.08 -3.46
C VAL A 11 17.66 13.58 -3.16
N LEU A 12 17.74 12.72 -4.18
CA LEU A 12 17.82 11.28 -3.97
C LEU A 12 19.06 10.87 -3.18
N SER A 13 20.23 11.45 -3.46
CA SER A 13 21.44 11.16 -2.69
C SER A 13 21.31 11.58 -1.23
N TYR A 14 20.63 12.70 -0.94
CA TYR A 14 20.38 13.15 0.42
C TYR A 14 19.42 12.23 1.18
N LEU A 15 18.35 11.79 0.52
CA LEU A 15 17.34 10.91 1.09
C LEU A 15 17.90 9.51 1.38
N LEU A 16 18.77 9.01 0.50
CA LEU A 16 19.33 7.67 0.53
C LEU A 16 20.77 7.65 1.07
N ASP A 17 21.14 8.62 1.89
CA ASP A 17 22.43 8.67 2.56
C ASP A 17 22.43 7.73 3.79
N GLU A 18 23.18 6.64 3.70
CA GLU A 18 23.28 5.62 4.76
C GLU A 18 23.92 6.17 6.05
N HIS A 19 24.87 7.09 5.94
CA HIS A 19 25.53 7.69 7.10
C HIS A 19 24.58 8.60 7.86
N LEU A 20 23.82 9.42 7.13
CA LEU A 20 22.77 10.25 7.73
C LEU A 20 21.66 9.39 8.34
N ALA A 21 21.31 8.26 7.73
CA ALA A 21 20.30 7.34 8.26
C ALA A 21 20.67 6.82 9.66
N GLY A 22 21.96 6.60 9.93
CA GLY A 22 22.45 6.23 11.26
C GLY A 22 22.52 7.40 12.25
N LYS A 23 22.81 8.61 11.79
CA LYS A 23 23.04 9.79 12.66
C LYS A 23 21.79 10.59 13.02
N ALA A 24 20.84 10.69 12.09
CA ALA A 24 19.64 11.51 12.24
C ALA A 24 18.38 10.73 11.81
N PRO A 25 18.09 9.55 12.41
CA PRO A 25 16.99 8.70 11.97
C PRO A 25 15.61 9.36 12.13
N GLU A 26 15.44 10.25 13.10
CA GLU A 26 14.17 10.95 13.38
C GLU A 26 14.02 12.27 12.61
N GLU A 27 14.98 12.62 11.77
CA GLU A 27 14.87 13.82 10.95
C GLU A 27 13.62 13.72 10.06
N SER A 28 12.70 14.68 10.22
CA SER A 28 11.53 14.79 9.36
C SER A 28 11.96 15.16 7.95
N ILE A 29 11.65 14.28 7.00
CA ILE A 29 11.93 14.49 5.59
C ILE A 29 10.74 15.16 4.91
N CYS A 30 9.54 14.64 5.19
CA CYS A 30 8.30 15.23 4.72
C CYS A 30 7.12 14.81 5.58
N THR A 31 6.04 15.59 5.52
CA THR A 31 4.73 15.18 6.04
C THR A 31 3.80 14.97 4.86
N TRP A 32 3.20 13.79 4.80
CA TRP A 32 2.31 13.40 3.72
C TRP A 32 1.07 12.73 4.32
N PHE A 33 -0.10 13.25 3.98
CA PHE A 33 -1.40 12.81 4.51
C PHE A 33 -1.50 12.70 6.04
N GLY A 34 -0.91 13.65 6.76
CA GLY A 34 -0.90 13.64 8.22
C GLY A 34 0.06 12.63 8.84
N MET A 35 0.84 11.90 8.04
CA MET A 35 1.96 11.09 8.52
C MET A 35 3.28 11.80 8.23
N THR A 36 4.12 11.92 9.25
CA THR A 36 5.48 12.46 9.10
C THR A 36 6.42 11.31 8.77
N LEU A 37 6.98 11.33 7.57
CA LEU A 37 8.02 10.41 7.14
C LEU A 37 9.38 10.97 7.56
N THR A 38 10.06 10.20 8.41
CA THR A 38 11.42 10.49 8.86
C THR A 38 12.46 9.76 8.02
N ARG A 39 13.73 10.14 8.17
CA ARG A 39 14.87 9.48 7.52
C ARG A 39 14.91 7.97 7.77
N ARG A 40 14.51 7.51 8.96
CA ARG A 40 14.38 6.07 9.26
C ARG A 40 13.45 5.37 8.28
N HIS A 41 12.31 5.97 7.94
CA HIS A 41 11.38 5.37 6.99
C HIS A 41 12.00 5.25 5.60
N PHE A 42 12.78 6.25 5.16
CA PHE A 42 13.49 6.20 3.88
C PHE A 42 14.67 5.21 3.85
N SER A 43 15.16 4.77 5.01
CA SER A 43 16.24 3.78 5.06
C SER A 43 15.87 2.45 4.42
N CYS A 44 14.58 2.13 4.27
CA CYS A 44 14.13 0.93 3.57
C CYS A 44 14.49 0.90 2.08
N PHE A 45 14.83 2.05 1.47
CA PHE A 45 15.28 2.15 0.10
C PHE A 45 16.79 1.91 -0.07
N LEU A 46 17.53 1.77 1.04
CA LEU A 46 18.94 1.36 1.01
C LEU A 46 19.06 -0.12 0.63
N PRO A 47 20.22 -0.56 0.10
CA PRO A 47 20.43 -1.96 -0.26
C PRO A 47 20.15 -2.93 0.90
N ASN A 48 19.56 -4.08 0.59
CA ASN A 48 19.28 -5.16 1.55
C ASN A 48 18.41 -4.76 2.75
N ARG A 49 17.46 -3.84 2.54
CA ARG A 49 16.45 -3.45 3.51
C ARG A 49 15.05 -3.83 3.02
N TRP A 50 14.14 -4.01 3.97
CA TRP A 50 12.74 -4.33 3.70
C TRP A 50 11.89 -3.07 3.75
N PHE A 51 10.92 -2.97 2.85
CA PHE A 51 9.90 -1.94 2.93
C PHE A 51 9.05 -2.10 4.18
N THR A 52 8.76 -0.98 4.83
CA THR A 52 7.86 -0.92 5.99
C THR A 52 6.43 -0.62 5.56
N ASP A 53 5.48 -0.87 6.45
CA ASP A 53 4.07 -0.52 6.26
C ASP A 53 3.89 0.95 5.88
N GLU A 54 4.56 1.89 6.56
CA GLU A 54 4.42 3.33 6.33
C GLU A 54 4.76 3.71 4.88
N VAL A 55 5.83 3.13 4.34
CA VAL A 55 6.30 3.42 2.98
C VAL A 55 5.37 2.80 1.93
N VAL A 56 4.96 1.55 2.11
CA VAL A 56 4.00 0.89 1.21
C VAL A 56 2.66 1.62 1.22
N ASN A 57 2.16 1.98 2.40
CA ASN A 57 0.90 2.70 2.58
C ASN A 57 0.95 4.10 1.96
N CYS A 58 2.06 4.82 2.12
CA CYS A 58 2.26 6.09 1.43
C CYS A 58 2.21 5.94 -0.09
N TYR A 59 2.96 4.96 -0.61
CA TYR A 59 3.04 4.75 -2.05
C TYR A 59 1.68 4.40 -2.65
N LEU A 60 0.94 3.50 -2.02
CA LEU A 60 -0.39 3.13 -2.50
C LEU A 60 -1.41 4.26 -2.41
N ARG A 61 -1.22 5.19 -1.46
CA ARG A 61 -2.03 6.40 -1.40
C ARG A 61 -1.70 7.39 -2.53
N LEU A 62 -0.43 7.47 -2.94
CA LEU A 62 -0.04 8.20 -4.17
C LEU A 62 -0.68 7.56 -5.42
N VAL A 63 -0.73 6.23 -5.50
CA VAL A 63 -1.42 5.52 -6.59
C VAL A 63 -2.91 5.87 -6.60
N GLN A 64 -3.56 5.86 -5.43
CA GLN A 64 -4.98 6.22 -5.31
C GLN A 64 -5.26 7.66 -5.74
N GLU A 65 -4.40 8.64 -5.41
CA GLU A 65 -4.56 10.02 -5.88
C GLU A 65 -4.32 10.16 -7.38
N ARG A 66 -3.37 9.39 -7.92
CA ARG A 66 -2.98 9.49 -9.33
C ARG A 66 -4.02 8.91 -10.27
N TYR A 67 -4.78 7.90 -9.83
CA TYR A 67 -5.72 7.13 -10.64
C TYR A 67 -7.13 7.13 -10.04
N ALA A 68 -8.08 7.75 -10.76
CA ALA A 68 -9.48 7.78 -10.35
C ALA A 68 -10.15 6.41 -10.39
N GLY A 69 -11.08 6.17 -9.46
CA GLY A 69 -11.81 4.90 -9.35
C GLY A 69 -10.97 3.76 -8.77
N CYS A 70 -9.93 4.08 -7.99
CA CYS A 70 -9.13 3.09 -7.29
C CYS A 70 -9.28 3.31 -5.77
N TRP A 71 -9.37 2.23 -5.00
CA TRP A 71 -9.23 2.30 -3.56
C TRP A 71 -8.09 1.40 -3.09
N CYS A 72 -7.13 1.98 -2.39
CA CYS A 72 -5.99 1.31 -1.82
C CYS A 72 -6.09 1.38 -0.29
N PRO A 73 -6.71 0.40 0.37
CA PRO A 73 -6.62 0.31 1.82
C PRO A 73 -5.16 0.13 2.27
N ASN A 74 -4.87 0.47 3.52
CA ASN A 74 -3.54 0.27 4.09
C ASN A 74 -3.25 -1.23 4.34
N SER A 75 -2.00 -1.56 4.62
CA SER A 75 -1.48 -2.91 4.89
C SER A 75 -2.15 -3.64 6.05
N PHE A 76 -2.79 -2.92 6.98
CA PHE A 76 -3.53 -3.52 8.09
C PHE A 76 -4.92 -4.02 7.69
N PHE A 77 -5.40 -3.71 6.48
CA PHE A 77 -6.70 -4.16 6.00
C PHE A 77 -6.78 -5.68 5.92
N TRP A 78 -5.79 -6.34 5.33
CA TRP A 78 -5.81 -7.79 5.18
C TRP A 78 -5.79 -8.52 6.54
N PRO A 79 -4.86 -8.21 7.47
CA PRO A 79 -4.90 -8.77 8.82
C PRO A 79 -6.23 -8.53 9.54
N ALA A 80 -6.83 -7.34 9.39
CA ALA A 80 -8.12 -7.02 10.00
C ALA A 80 -9.28 -7.80 9.37
N LEU A 81 -9.27 -7.99 8.05
CA LEU A 81 -10.25 -8.79 7.34
C LEU A 81 -10.19 -10.26 7.77
N GLU A 82 -9.00 -10.84 7.83
CA GLU A 82 -8.80 -12.22 8.28
C GLU A 82 -9.22 -12.43 9.75
N SER A 83 -8.84 -11.48 10.61
CA SER A 83 -9.04 -11.66 12.06
C SER A 83 -10.45 -11.30 12.53
N HIS A 84 -11.13 -10.38 11.84
CA HIS A 84 -12.36 -9.76 12.31
C HIS A 84 -13.49 -9.75 11.28
N GLY A 85 -13.23 -10.28 10.08
CA GLY A 85 -14.20 -10.44 9.00
C GLY A 85 -14.58 -9.14 8.28
N PRO A 86 -15.41 -9.26 7.22
CA PRO A 86 -15.81 -8.16 6.34
C PRO A 86 -16.33 -6.91 7.03
N ASN A 87 -17.16 -7.08 8.07
CA ASN A 87 -17.79 -5.97 8.79
C ASN A 87 -16.79 -5.06 9.51
N ALA A 88 -15.62 -5.57 9.89
CA ALA A 88 -14.58 -4.78 10.54
C ALA A 88 -13.97 -3.76 9.57
N VAL A 89 -13.67 -4.20 8.36
CA VAL A 89 -13.00 -3.38 7.33
C VAL A 89 -13.98 -2.56 6.49
N LEU A 90 -15.28 -2.92 6.45
CA LEU A 90 -16.33 -2.09 5.84
C LEU A 90 -16.38 -0.68 6.43
N ARG A 91 -16.15 -0.53 7.74
CA ARG A 91 -16.09 0.79 8.38
C ARG A 91 -14.94 1.64 7.84
N TRP A 92 -13.88 1.02 7.35
CA TRP A 92 -12.71 1.71 6.82
C TRP A 92 -13.03 2.26 5.43
N ALA A 93 -13.68 1.47 4.58
CA ALA A 93 -14.18 1.95 3.29
C ALA A 93 -15.17 3.12 3.45
N ARG A 94 -16.07 3.05 4.44
CA ARG A 94 -16.97 4.16 4.78
C ARG A 94 -16.21 5.41 5.24
N ARG A 95 -15.21 5.27 6.11
CA ARG A 95 -14.36 6.39 6.57
C ARG A 95 -13.54 6.99 5.42
N ALA A 96 -13.10 6.17 4.48
CA ALA A 96 -12.41 6.61 3.29
C ALA A 96 -13.36 7.19 2.22
N ALA A 97 -14.67 7.26 2.49
CA ALA A 97 -15.71 7.74 1.58
C ALA A 97 -15.62 7.09 0.19
N VAL A 98 -15.40 5.77 0.17
CA VAL A 98 -15.30 5.00 -1.09
C VAL A 98 -16.63 5.09 -1.82
N ASP A 99 -16.59 5.65 -3.04
CA ASP A 99 -17.71 5.61 -3.97
C ASP A 99 -17.71 4.29 -4.73
N TRP A 100 -18.50 3.34 -4.25
CA TRP A 100 -18.65 2.02 -4.84
C TRP A 100 -19.22 2.04 -6.27
N THR A 101 -19.91 3.11 -6.67
CA THR A 101 -20.55 3.18 -8.00
C THR A 101 -19.56 3.52 -9.10
N SER A 102 -18.49 4.26 -8.79
CA SER A 102 -17.43 4.64 -9.74
C SER A 102 -16.13 3.88 -9.52
N LEU A 103 -16.09 2.98 -8.53
CA LEU A 103 -14.93 2.16 -8.21
C LEU A 103 -14.65 1.15 -9.34
N LYS A 104 -13.40 1.13 -9.78
CA LYS A 104 -12.90 0.23 -10.84
C LYS A 104 -11.98 -0.84 -10.28
N ALA A 105 -11.23 -0.53 -9.22
CA ALA A 105 -10.31 -1.49 -8.62
C ALA A 105 -10.10 -1.26 -7.12
N VAL A 106 -9.82 -2.35 -6.41
CA VAL A 106 -9.32 -2.35 -5.02
C VAL A 106 -7.93 -2.99 -5.00
N LEU A 107 -6.94 -2.27 -4.48
CA LEU A 107 -5.55 -2.71 -4.38
C LEU A 107 -5.20 -2.95 -2.91
N VAL A 108 -5.11 -4.21 -2.52
CA VAL A 108 -4.84 -4.61 -1.12
C VAL A 108 -3.38 -5.06 -1.00
N PRO A 109 -2.51 -4.27 -0.34
CA PRO A 109 -1.17 -4.73 -0.01
C PRO A 109 -1.24 -5.88 1.00
N LEU A 110 -0.44 -6.92 0.77
CA LEU A 110 -0.37 -8.10 1.62
C LEU A 110 1.03 -8.19 2.25
N HIS A 111 1.13 -7.92 3.55
CA HIS A 111 2.35 -8.15 4.31
C HIS A 111 2.37 -9.59 4.81
N LEU A 112 3.04 -10.46 4.06
CA LEU A 112 3.08 -11.90 4.30
C LEU A 112 4.35 -12.28 5.06
N PHE A 113 4.23 -13.23 5.98
CA PHE A 113 5.35 -13.86 6.69
C PHE A 113 6.34 -12.86 7.33
N GLN A 114 5.87 -11.67 7.70
CA GLN A 114 6.63 -10.55 8.32
C GLN A 114 7.70 -9.88 7.44
N ASN A 115 8.11 -10.48 6.33
CA ASN A 115 9.19 -9.97 5.49
C ASN A 115 8.89 -10.00 3.98
N HIS A 116 7.67 -10.33 3.56
CA HIS A 116 7.33 -10.39 2.14
C HIS A 116 6.12 -9.51 1.82
N TRP A 117 6.16 -8.85 0.67
CA TRP A 117 5.06 -8.05 0.16
C TRP A 117 4.51 -8.66 -1.11
N ALA A 118 3.21 -8.93 -1.10
CA ALA A 118 2.43 -9.28 -2.28
C ALA A 118 1.30 -8.25 -2.46
N LEU A 119 0.59 -8.34 -3.60
CA LEU A 119 -0.54 -7.47 -3.89
C LEU A 119 -1.73 -8.30 -4.36
N CYS A 120 -2.87 -8.12 -3.69
CA CYS A 120 -4.16 -8.57 -4.19
C CYS A 120 -4.83 -7.41 -4.93
N VAL A 121 -5.30 -7.66 -6.15
CA VAL A 121 -6.04 -6.69 -6.96
C VAL A 121 -7.40 -7.26 -7.28
N VAL A 122 -8.44 -6.56 -6.86
CA VAL A 122 -9.80 -6.78 -7.35
C VAL A 122 -10.03 -5.81 -8.51
N ASP A 123 -10.16 -6.31 -9.73
CA ASP A 123 -10.61 -5.52 -10.88
C ASP A 123 -12.13 -5.70 -11.04
N LEU A 124 -12.89 -4.66 -10.71
CA LEU A 124 -14.34 -4.67 -10.75
C LEU A 124 -14.90 -4.61 -12.17
N ARG A 125 -14.08 -4.23 -13.16
CA ARG A 125 -14.47 -4.19 -14.58
C ARG A 125 -14.34 -5.56 -15.22
N ALA A 126 -13.32 -6.32 -14.79
CA ALA A 126 -13.06 -7.67 -15.27
C ALA A 126 -13.70 -8.76 -14.40
N HIS A 127 -14.32 -8.37 -13.27
CA HIS A 127 -14.84 -9.30 -12.25
C HIS A 127 -13.78 -10.32 -11.80
N GLY A 128 -12.54 -9.85 -11.63
CA GLY A 128 -11.37 -10.69 -11.40
C GLY A 128 -10.65 -10.34 -10.11
N LEU A 129 -10.17 -11.37 -9.41
CA LEU A 129 -9.22 -11.26 -8.31
C LEU A 129 -7.86 -11.78 -8.78
N TYR A 130 -6.85 -10.91 -8.71
CA TYR A 130 -5.49 -11.19 -9.16
C TYR A 130 -4.53 -11.13 -7.97
N TYR A 131 -3.62 -12.09 -7.90
CA TYR A 131 -2.57 -12.14 -6.90
C TYR A 131 -1.22 -11.96 -7.58
N TYR A 132 -0.49 -10.91 -7.19
CA TYR A 132 0.83 -10.59 -7.70
C TYR A 132 1.87 -10.82 -6.61
N ASP A 133 2.85 -11.67 -6.90
CA ASP A 133 3.90 -12.06 -5.98
C ASP A 133 5.22 -12.20 -6.74
N SER A 134 6.20 -11.37 -6.38
CA SER A 134 7.51 -11.34 -7.03
C SER A 134 8.41 -12.53 -6.67
N LEU A 135 8.09 -13.26 -5.61
CA LEU A 135 8.80 -14.45 -5.16
C LEU A 135 8.07 -15.75 -5.52
N SER A 136 6.98 -15.66 -6.30
CA SER A 136 6.18 -16.78 -6.78
C SER A 136 5.58 -17.66 -5.66
N TYR A 137 5.39 -17.11 -4.46
CA TYR A 137 4.60 -17.81 -3.45
C TYR A 137 3.15 -17.94 -3.92
N LYS A 138 2.46 -18.98 -3.43
CA LYS A 138 1.03 -19.14 -3.65
C LYS A 138 0.25 -18.24 -2.68
N PRO A 139 -0.91 -17.70 -3.08
CA PRO A 139 -1.77 -16.98 -2.15
C PRO A 139 -2.21 -17.90 -1.01
N VAL A 140 -2.42 -17.31 0.17
CA VAL A 140 -3.08 -18.00 1.27
C VAL A 140 -4.49 -18.45 0.85
N SER A 141 -4.91 -19.64 1.26
CA SER A 141 -6.17 -20.25 0.81
C SER A 141 -7.41 -19.45 1.18
N SER A 142 -7.33 -18.65 2.26
CA SER A 142 -8.40 -17.75 2.70
C SER A 142 -8.54 -16.49 1.86
N LEU A 143 -7.54 -16.12 1.04
CA LEU A 143 -7.53 -14.84 0.32
C LEU A 143 -8.78 -14.62 -0.52
N VAL A 144 -9.12 -15.60 -1.36
CA VAL A 144 -10.30 -15.52 -2.23
C VAL A 144 -11.58 -15.42 -1.39
N PRO A 145 -11.96 -16.40 -0.55
CA PRO A 145 -13.23 -16.34 0.18
C PRO A 145 -13.36 -15.12 1.10
N SER A 146 -12.28 -14.66 1.74
CA SER A 146 -12.29 -13.45 2.57
C SER A 146 -12.55 -12.18 1.75
N MET A 147 -11.90 -12.06 0.59
CA MET A 147 -12.13 -10.92 -0.32
C MET A 147 -13.53 -10.96 -0.91
N GLN A 148 -14.05 -12.13 -1.30
CA GLN A 148 -15.42 -12.26 -1.77
C GLN A 148 -16.44 -11.87 -0.69
N GLY A 149 -16.23 -12.31 0.55
CA GLY A 149 -17.04 -11.89 1.69
C GLY A 149 -17.03 -10.37 1.90
N PHE A 150 -15.87 -9.73 1.72
CA PHE A 150 -15.76 -8.28 1.76
C PHE A 150 -16.52 -7.57 0.62
N LEU A 151 -16.40 -8.06 -0.61
CA LEU A 151 -17.09 -7.50 -1.78
C LEU A 151 -18.61 -7.62 -1.62
N CYS A 152 -19.11 -8.81 -1.25
CA CYS A 152 -20.52 -9.03 -0.94
C CYS A 152 -21.04 -8.08 0.14
N ALA A 153 -20.29 -7.93 1.24
CA ALA A 153 -20.68 -7.03 2.33
C ALA A 153 -20.66 -5.54 1.91
N SER A 154 -19.89 -5.20 0.88
CA SER A 154 -19.82 -3.86 0.26
C SER A 154 -20.91 -3.63 -0.78
N GLY A 155 -21.80 -4.61 -1.02
CA GLY A 155 -22.84 -4.55 -2.05
C GLY A 155 -22.33 -4.76 -3.47
N LEU A 156 -21.11 -5.27 -3.62
CA LEU A 156 -20.51 -5.62 -4.90
C LEU A 156 -20.71 -7.12 -5.20
N PRO A 157 -20.67 -7.55 -6.48
CA PRO A 157 -20.59 -8.97 -6.82
C PRO A 157 -19.35 -9.59 -6.16
N GLY A 158 -19.54 -10.74 -5.52
CA GLY A 158 -18.47 -11.56 -4.96
C GLY A 158 -17.77 -12.41 -6.00
#